data_AF-A0A2N6E8H7-F1
#
_entry.id   AF-A0A2N6E8H7-F1
#
_cell.length_a   1.000
_cell.length_b   1.000
_cell.length_c   1.000
_cell.angle_alpha   90.00
_cell.angle_beta   90.00
_cell.angle_gamma   90.00
#
_symmetry.space_group_name_H-M   'P 1'
#
loop_
_entity.id
_entity.type
_entity.pdbx_description
1 polymer ?
#
loop_
_entity_poly.entity_id
_entity_poly.type
_entity_poly.pdbx_seq_one_letter_code
_entity_poly.pdbx_strand_id
1 'polypeptide(L)'
;MIALTHTFYSLPRMARTAILTAILLSCLCSQGLGAYFKYIDDNGNPVFVDDKTKIPVQFRNDAEKHQGKYDHLSHDERQALYEKQRAEAEQDKALELAEEKLRKEQARLKEMTLPVTIRGNQVLVPVRIKQRGRSTTLRLILDTGATMTVLYRSRVERLNLRPGKKIRGTLAGGHISEGNVVELDQLEVGPFEYRDIRVFVLPDQGNTNGIDGLLGMDVLRNHPYQIDFDNNLLLWDHDR
;
A
#
# COMPACT_ATOMS: atom_id res chain seq x y z
N MET A 1 -18.61 20.49 -15.76
CA MET A 1 -17.56 21.32 -15.12
C MET A 1 -16.15 20.87 -15.56
N ILE A 2 -15.88 20.85 -16.86
CA ILE A 2 -14.56 20.49 -17.42
C ILE A 2 -14.29 21.47 -18.56
N ALA A 3 -13.79 22.67 -18.23
CA ALA A 3 -13.36 23.66 -19.23
C ALA A 3 -12.42 24.76 -18.68
N LEU A 4 -11.80 24.59 -17.50
CA LEU A 4 -10.94 25.62 -16.90
C LEU A 4 -9.47 25.21 -16.70
N THR A 5 -9.09 23.96 -16.99
CA THR A 5 -7.73 23.46 -16.74
C THR A 5 -6.74 23.78 -17.86
N HIS A 6 -7.20 24.01 -19.09
CA HIS A 6 -6.29 24.20 -20.23
C HIS A 6 -5.70 25.62 -20.36
N THR A 7 -6.38 26.65 -19.85
CA THR A 7 -5.94 28.05 -19.95
C THR A 7 -4.89 28.45 -18.90
N PHE A 8 -4.80 27.73 -17.78
CA PHE A 8 -3.71 27.91 -16.80
C PHE A 8 -2.37 27.35 -17.30
N TYR A 9 -2.45 26.35 -18.19
CA TYR A 9 -1.44 25.75 -19.10
C TYR A 9 -0.47 26.70 -19.83
N SER A 10 -1.00 27.81 -20.34
CA SER A 10 -0.40 28.57 -21.43
C SER A 10 0.23 29.90 -21.02
N LEU A 11 0.16 30.23 -19.72
CA LEU A 11 0.68 31.50 -19.21
C LEU A 11 2.18 31.42 -18.91
N PRO A 12 2.94 32.50 -19.14
CA PRO A 12 4.35 32.57 -18.82
C PRO A 12 4.58 32.31 -17.32
N ARG A 13 5.71 31.69 -16.99
CA ARG A 13 6.03 31.16 -15.65
C ARG A 13 5.84 32.20 -14.53
N MET A 14 6.13 33.48 -14.81
CA MET A 14 5.94 34.59 -13.87
C MET A 14 4.47 34.95 -13.60
N ALA A 15 3.59 34.82 -14.60
CA ALA A 15 2.16 35.08 -14.44
C ALA A 15 1.48 33.99 -13.59
N ARG A 16 1.96 32.74 -13.68
CA ARG A 16 1.45 31.62 -12.87
C ARG A 16 1.82 31.76 -11.40
N THR A 17 3.06 32.15 -11.11
CA THR A 17 3.50 32.41 -9.74
C THR A 17 2.73 33.57 -9.13
N ALA A 18 2.43 34.63 -9.89
CA ALA A 18 1.62 35.75 -9.42
C ALA A 18 0.16 35.38 -9.10
N ILE A 19 -0.46 34.49 -9.89
CA ILE A 19 -1.83 34.03 -9.64
C ILE A 19 -1.89 33.07 -8.46
N LEU A 20 -0.92 32.15 -8.32
CA LEU A 20 -0.83 31.25 -7.18
C LEU A 20 -0.53 32.01 -5.87
N THR A 21 0.33 33.03 -5.89
CA THR A 21 0.57 33.88 -4.72
C THR A 21 -0.65 34.73 -4.39
N ALA A 22 -1.39 35.25 -5.37
CA ALA A 22 -2.63 36.00 -5.12
C ALA A 22 -3.74 35.14 -4.51
N ILE A 23 -3.89 33.88 -4.94
CA ILE A 23 -4.84 32.93 -4.35
C ILE A 23 -4.41 32.56 -2.92
N LEU A 24 -3.12 32.30 -2.70
CA LEU A 24 -2.60 32.04 -1.35
C LEU A 24 -2.80 33.25 -0.42
N LEU A 25 -2.52 34.47 -0.87
CA LEU A 25 -2.69 35.70 -0.09
C LEU A 25 -4.17 35.97 0.23
N SER A 26 -5.08 35.67 -0.71
CA SER A 26 -6.53 35.77 -0.48
C SER A 26 -7.06 34.72 0.52
N CYS A 27 -6.45 33.54 0.58
CA CYS A 27 -6.78 32.52 1.60
C CYS A 27 -6.25 32.91 3.00
N LEU A 28 -5.06 33.53 3.09
CA LEU A 28 -4.50 33.94 4.38
C LEU A 28 -5.27 35.10 5.05
N CYS A 29 -5.94 35.96 4.28
CA CYS A 29 -6.77 37.04 4.86
C CYS A 29 -8.15 36.58 5.36
N SER A 30 -8.59 35.36 5.05
CA SER A 30 -9.86 34.82 5.55
C SER A 30 -9.80 34.34 7.01
N GLN A 31 -8.61 34.43 7.64
CA GLN A 31 -8.41 34.04 9.03
C GLN A 31 -8.25 35.29 9.92
N GLY A 32 -9.36 35.72 10.52
CA GLY A 32 -9.34 36.19 11.91
C GLY A 32 -9.00 37.64 12.24
N LEU A 33 -9.23 38.62 11.35
CA LEU A 33 -9.22 40.04 11.75
C LEU A 33 -10.65 40.58 11.84
N GLY A 34 -10.94 41.29 12.93
CA GLY A 34 -12.25 41.91 13.19
C GLY A 34 -12.63 42.96 12.14
N ALA A 35 -13.83 43.53 12.27
CA ALA A 35 -14.40 44.47 11.30
C ALA A 35 -13.36 45.50 10.84
N TYR A 36 -13.08 45.52 9.54
CA TYR A 36 -12.15 46.47 8.94
C TYR A 36 -12.88 47.35 7.94
N PHE A 37 -12.36 48.55 7.76
CA PHE A 37 -12.81 49.50 6.76
C PHE A 37 -11.79 49.55 5.64
N LYS A 38 -12.29 49.55 4.40
CA LYS A 38 -11.46 49.71 3.20
C LYS A 38 -11.80 51.05 2.56
N TYR A 39 -10.80 51.85 2.23
CA TYR A 39 -10.96 53.07 1.42
C TYR A 39 -9.86 53.14 0.34
N ILE A 40 -10.04 54.00 -0.66
CA ILE A 40 -9.04 54.26 -1.70
C ILE A 40 -8.37 55.60 -1.41
N ASP A 41 -7.04 55.64 -1.35
CA ASP A 41 -6.29 56.89 -1.12
C ASP A 41 -6.21 57.78 -2.38
N ASP A 42 -5.63 58.98 -2.24
CA ASP A 42 -5.49 59.95 -3.35
C ASP A 42 -4.67 59.39 -4.54
N ASN A 43 -3.90 58.33 -4.32
CA ASN A 43 -3.08 57.68 -5.34
C ASN A 43 -3.79 56.46 -5.97
N GLY A 44 -5.04 56.16 -5.59
CA GLY A 44 -5.79 55.02 -6.08
C GLY A 44 -5.49 53.70 -5.38
N ASN A 45 -4.76 53.69 -4.26
CA ASN A 45 -4.40 52.46 -3.55
C ASN A 45 -5.46 52.09 -2.51
N PRO A 46 -5.81 50.79 -2.39
CA PRO A 46 -6.68 50.32 -1.31
C PRO A 46 -5.95 50.31 0.03
N VAL A 47 -6.51 51.02 1.01
CA VAL A 47 -6.04 51.08 2.40
C VAL A 47 -7.07 50.41 3.31
N PHE A 48 -6.58 49.56 4.22
CA PHE A 48 -7.41 48.82 5.17
C PHE A 48 -7.11 49.30 6.60
N VAL A 49 -8.15 49.61 7.37
CA VAL A 49 -8.04 50.04 8.76
C VAL A 49 -9.03 49.30 9.65
N ASP A 50 -8.69 49.13 10.91
CA ASP A 50 -9.49 48.48 11.96
C ASP A 50 -10.56 49.39 12.59
N ASP A 51 -10.47 50.72 12.38
CA ASP A 51 -11.40 51.70 12.93
C ASP A 51 -11.72 52.82 11.93
N LYS A 52 -13.00 53.20 11.81
CA LYS A 52 -13.48 54.28 10.91
C LYS A 52 -12.83 55.63 11.20
N THR A 53 -12.42 55.87 12.44
CA THR A 53 -11.74 57.10 12.86
C THR A 53 -10.33 57.24 12.28
N LYS A 54 -9.66 56.11 11.98
CA LYS A 54 -8.35 56.09 11.34
C LYS A 54 -8.41 56.38 9.83
N ILE A 55 -9.61 56.44 9.26
CA ILE A 55 -9.83 56.89 7.88
C ILE A 55 -9.77 58.42 7.87
N PRO A 56 -8.90 59.03 7.05
CA PRO A 56 -8.89 60.48 6.83
C PRO A 56 -10.28 60.98 6.42
N VAL A 57 -10.66 62.17 6.90
CA VAL A 57 -12.03 62.69 6.77
C VAL A 57 -12.51 62.69 5.31
N GLN A 58 -11.63 62.98 4.37
CA GLN A 58 -11.92 63.03 2.93
C GLN A 58 -12.32 61.68 2.30
N PHE A 59 -11.94 60.54 2.89
CA PHE A 59 -12.27 59.20 2.37
C PHE A 59 -13.28 58.45 3.23
N ARG A 60 -13.74 59.05 4.32
CA ARG A 60 -14.55 58.37 5.35
C ARG A 60 -15.97 58.03 4.89
N ASN A 61 -16.49 58.77 3.90
CA ASN A 61 -17.82 58.55 3.34
C ASN A 61 -17.84 57.42 2.30
N ASP A 62 -16.72 57.20 1.61
CA ASP A 62 -16.57 56.16 0.57
C ASP A 62 -15.99 54.85 1.13
N ALA A 63 -15.74 54.80 2.44
CA ALA A 63 -15.18 53.63 3.09
C ALA A 63 -16.19 52.49 3.22
N GLU A 64 -15.85 51.33 2.68
CA GLU A 64 -16.63 50.10 2.83
C GLU A 64 -16.29 49.42 4.16
N LYS A 65 -17.31 49.18 5.00
CA LYS A 65 -17.16 48.35 6.20
C LYS A 65 -17.29 46.89 5.82
N HIS A 66 -16.25 46.11 6.07
CA HIS A 66 -16.24 44.67 5.91
C HIS A 66 -16.27 44.05 7.30
N GLN A 67 -17.41 43.45 7.68
CA GLN A 67 -17.49 42.64 8.90
C GLN A 67 -16.97 41.24 8.61
N GLY A 68 -15.99 40.81 9.41
CA GLY A 68 -15.56 39.43 9.48
C GLY A 68 -16.73 38.52 9.84
N LYS A 69 -16.68 37.28 9.35
CA LYS A 69 -17.72 36.25 9.50
C LYS A 69 -18.18 36.02 10.94
N TYR A 70 -17.39 36.42 11.95
CA TYR A 70 -17.64 36.20 13.37
C TYR A 70 -17.72 37.49 14.20
N ASP A 71 -17.78 38.67 13.57
CA ASP A 71 -17.77 39.96 14.28
C ASP A 71 -19.05 40.24 15.09
N HIS A 72 -20.12 39.50 14.80
CA HIS A 72 -21.38 39.58 15.53
C HIS A 72 -21.38 38.72 16.81
N LEU A 73 -20.32 37.91 17.02
CA LEU A 73 -20.21 37.01 18.17
C LEU A 73 -19.37 37.66 19.27
N SER A 74 -19.80 37.48 20.51
CA SER A 74 -19.03 37.83 21.72
C SER A 74 -17.69 37.07 21.76
N HIS A 75 -16.80 37.47 22.68
CA HIS A 75 -15.52 36.79 22.85
C HIS A 75 -15.71 35.31 23.22
N ASP A 76 -16.61 35.04 24.16
CA ASP A 76 -16.90 33.68 24.64
C ASP A 76 -17.52 32.80 23.54
N GLU A 77 -18.43 33.35 22.72
CA GLU A 77 -19.02 32.64 21.59
C GLU A 77 -17.99 32.31 20.50
N ARG A 78 -17.03 33.22 20.24
CA ARG A 78 -15.92 32.95 19.31
C ARG A 78 -14.98 31.88 19.84
N GLN A 79 -14.67 31.91 21.14
CA GLN A 79 -13.81 30.94 21.77
C GLN A 79 -14.43 29.53 21.71
N ALA A 80 -15.71 29.41 22.07
CA ALA A 80 -16.45 28.15 21.97
C ALA A 80 -16.51 27.62 20.53
N LEU A 81 -16.67 28.52 19.54
CA LEU A 81 -16.64 28.15 18.13
C LEU A 81 -15.27 27.60 17.70
N TYR A 82 -14.17 28.26 18.09
CA TYR A 82 -12.83 27.79 17.75
C TYR A 82 -12.49 26.46 18.42
N GLU A 83 -12.90 26.27 19.67
CA GLU A 83 -12.75 24.99 20.37
C GLU A 83 -13.53 23.89 19.67
N LYS A 84 -14.77 24.17 19.25
CA LYS A 84 -15.58 23.24 18.46
C LYS A 84 -14.91 22.89 17.13
N GLN A 85 -14.46 23.88 16.37
CA GLN A 85 -13.77 23.66 15.08
C GLN A 85 -12.46 22.88 15.23
N ARG A 86 -11.71 23.17 16.29
CA ARG A 86 -10.47 22.44 16.60
C ARG A 86 -10.78 20.99 16.96
N ALA A 87 -11.81 20.75 17.76
CA ALA A 87 -12.25 19.40 18.11
C ALA A 87 -12.75 18.63 16.87
N GLU A 88 -13.51 19.27 15.99
CA GLU A 88 -13.95 18.69 14.71
C GLU A 88 -12.74 18.34 13.81
N ALA A 89 -11.79 19.26 13.64
CA ALA A 89 -10.58 19.01 12.85
C ALA A 89 -9.70 17.90 13.44
N GLU A 90 -9.63 17.79 14.76
CA GLU A 90 -8.91 16.71 15.45
C GLU A 90 -9.62 15.36 15.26
N GLN A 91 -10.95 15.33 15.31
CA GLN A 91 -11.75 14.14 15.01
C GLN A 91 -11.57 13.69 13.56
N ASP A 92 -11.64 14.61 12.59
CA ASP A 92 -11.46 14.31 11.17
C ASP A 92 -10.07 13.72 10.91
N LYS A 93 -9.04 14.31 11.52
CA LYS A 93 -7.66 13.80 11.41
C LYS A 93 -7.49 12.42 12.06
N ALA A 94 -8.15 12.18 13.20
CA ALA A 94 -8.12 10.89 13.86
C ALA A 94 -8.83 9.80 13.03
N LEU A 95 -9.95 10.14 12.39
CA LEU A 95 -10.67 9.26 11.47
C LEU A 95 -9.82 8.91 10.25
N GLU A 96 -9.21 9.91 9.60
CA GLU A 96 -8.31 9.69 8.45
C GLU A 96 -7.15 8.75 8.82
N LEU A 97 -6.52 8.98 9.98
CA LEU A 97 -5.44 8.12 10.46
C LEU A 97 -5.92 6.69 10.77
N ALA A 98 -7.13 6.54 11.30
CA ALA A 98 -7.72 5.23 11.58
C ALA A 98 -8.02 4.46 10.29
N GLU A 99 -8.57 5.14 9.28
CA GLU A 99 -8.82 4.56 7.95
C GLU A 99 -7.52 4.16 7.26
N GLU A 100 -6.47 4.98 7.34
CA GLU A 100 -5.15 4.64 6.79
C GLU A 100 -4.57 3.41 7.48
N LYS A 101 -4.64 3.34 8.82
CA LYS A 101 -4.18 2.17 9.59
C LYS A 101 -4.95 0.91 9.20
N LEU A 102 -6.28 0.99 9.12
CA LEU A 102 -7.12 -0.14 8.71
C LEU A 102 -6.76 -0.62 7.31
N ARG A 103 -6.58 0.31 6.36
CA ARG A 103 -6.20 -0.01 4.97
C ARG A 103 -4.84 -0.71 4.92
N LYS A 104 -3.85 -0.24 5.69
CA LYS A 104 -2.53 -0.88 5.77
C LYS A 104 -2.62 -2.28 6.34
N GLU A 105 -3.40 -2.46 7.41
CA GLU A 105 -3.61 -3.77 8.03
C GLU A 105 -4.30 -4.74 7.07
N GLN A 106 -5.34 -4.31 6.38
CA GLN A 106 -6.03 -5.13 5.37
C GLN A 106 -5.09 -5.52 4.21
N ALA A 107 -4.27 -4.58 3.72
CA ALA A 107 -3.29 -4.86 2.68
C ALA A 107 -2.27 -5.90 3.15
N ARG A 108 -1.79 -5.78 4.38
CA ARG A 108 -0.86 -6.72 5.02
C ARG A 108 -1.47 -8.12 5.14
N LEU A 109 -2.69 -8.25 5.66
CA LEU A 109 -3.37 -9.54 5.79
C LEU A 109 -3.59 -10.20 4.42
N LYS A 110 -3.95 -9.40 3.42
CA LYS A 110 -4.12 -9.87 2.04
C LYS A 110 -2.81 -10.41 1.45
N GLU A 111 -1.69 -9.74 1.71
CA GLU A 111 -0.37 -10.19 1.27
C GLU A 111 0.07 -11.50 1.94
N MET A 112 -0.28 -11.67 3.22
CA MET A 112 -0.01 -12.89 4.00
C MET A 112 -1.01 -14.03 3.74
N THR A 113 -1.98 -13.82 2.85
CA THR A 113 -2.98 -14.82 2.49
C THR A 113 -2.68 -15.38 1.10
N LEU A 114 -2.52 -16.70 1.01
CA LEU A 114 -2.29 -17.40 -0.25
C LEU A 114 -3.46 -18.32 -0.57
N PRO A 115 -4.20 -18.09 -1.67
CA PRO A 115 -5.16 -19.06 -2.18
C PRO A 115 -4.49 -20.37 -2.55
N VAL A 116 -5.06 -21.49 -2.10
CA VAL A 116 -4.57 -22.84 -2.34
C VAL A 116 -5.67 -23.70 -2.95
N THR A 117 -5.31 -24.89 -3.43
CA THR A 117 -6.31 -25.90 -3.83
C THR A 117 -6.27 -27.05 -2.85
N ILE A 118 -7.41 -27.36 -2.22
CA ILE A 118 -7.52 -28.48 -1.29
C ILE A 118 -8.20 -29.65 -1.99
N ARG A 119 -7.56 -30.82 -1.99
CA ARG A 119 -8.08 -32.06 -2.59
C ARG A 119 -7.96 -33.20 -1.59
N GLY A 120 -9.09 -33.58 -0.98
CA GLY A 120 -9.07 -34.53 0.13
C GLY A 120 -8.23 -33.97 1.28
N ASN A 121 -7.17 -34.68 1.67
CA ASN A 121 -6.24 -34.26 2.72
C ASN A 121 -4.99 -33.52 2.18
N GLN A 122 -4.94 -33.20 0.88
CA GLN A 122 -3.79 -32.54 0.27
C GLN A 122 -4.06 -31.06 0.07
N VAL A 123 -3.15 -30.22 0.56
CA VAL A 123 -3.12 -28.78 0.31
C VAL A 123 -2.09 -28.51 -0.78
N LEU A 124 -2.56 -28.09 -1.96
CA LEU A 124 -1.73 -27.77 -3.10
C LEU A 124 -1.42 -26.27 -3.11
N VAL A 125 -0.15 -25.96 -2.92
CA VAL A 125 0.40 -24.61 -2.84
C VAL A 125 0.98 -24.22 -4.20
N PRO A 126 0.56 -23.09 -4.78
CA PRO A 126 1.20 -22.56 -5.98
C PRO A 126 2.59 -22.02 -5.62
N VAL A 127 3.62 -22.56 -6.28
CA VAL A 127 5.02 -22.19 -6.08
C VAL A 127 5.62 -21.80 -7.43
N ARG A 128 6.20 -20.61 -7.52
CA ARG A 128 6.86 -20.16 -8.74
C ARG A 128 8.35 -20.44 -8.66
N ILE A 129 8.87 -21.13 -9.66
CA ILE A 129 10.28 -21.44 -9.81
C ILE A 129 10.85 -20.60 -10.94
N LYS A 130 12.03 -20.01 -10.73
CA LYS A 130 12.81 -19.36 -11.78
C LYS A 130 14.19 -19.98 -11.90
N GLN A 131 14.62 -20.17 -13.13
CA GLN A 131 15.95 -20.66 -13.47
C GLN A 131 16.39 -20.08 -14.82
N ARG A 132 17.58 -19.45 -14.87
CA ARG A 132 18.21 -18.94 -16.09
C ARG A 132 17.25 -18.10 -16.95
N GLY A 133 16.52 -17.19 -16.30
CA GLY A 133 15.53 -16.32 -16.94
C GLY A 133 14.23 -16.99 -17.36
N ARG A 134 14.06 -18.31 -17.15
CA ARG A 134 12.79 -19.02 -17.36
C ARG A 134 12.03 -19.13 -16.05
N SER A 135 10.70 -19.18 -16.14
CA SER A 135 9.85 -19.36 -14.98
C SER A 135 8.70 -20.34 -15.23
N THR A 136 8.24 -20.99 -14.16
CA THR A 136 7.04 -21.84 -14.16
C THR A 136 6.37 -21.75 -12.80
N THR A 137 5.05 -21.84 -12.77
CA THR A 137 4.30 -22.07 -11.53
C THR A 137 3.95 -23.55 -11.44
N LEU A 138 4.27 -24.15 -10.30
CA LEU A 138 4.04 -25.54 -9.95
C LEU A 138 3.01 -25.61 -8.81
N ARG A 139 2.29 -26.73 -8.72
CA ARG A 139 1.42 -27.04 -7.59
C ARG A 139 2.08 -28.11 -6.73
N LEU A 140 2.61 -27.70 -5.60
CA LEU A 140 3.31 -28.59 -4.67
C LEU A 140 2.38 -28.94 -3.50
N ILE A 141 2.43 -30.19 -3.04
CA ILE A 141 1.76 -30.56 -1.79
C ILE A 141 2.52 -29.95 -0.63
N LEU A 142 1.83 -29.26 0.28
CA LEU A 142 2.39 -28.88 1.58
C LEU A 142 2.66 -30.15 2.39
N ASP A 143 3.94 -30.46 2.62
CA ASP A 143 4.37 -31.73 3.22
C ASP A 143 5.38 -31.49 4.36
N THR A 144 4.87 -31.56 5.60
CA THR A 144 5.69 -31.42 6.80
C THR A 144 6.59 -32.63 7.08
N GLY A 145 6.37 -33.76 6.41
CA GLY A 145 7.22 -34.95 6.47
C GLY A 145 8.42 -34.88 5.52
N ALA A 146 8.41 -33.99 4.55
CA ALA A 146 9.51 -33.81 3.61
C ALA A 146 10.57 -32.87 4.18
N THR A 147 11.81 -33.35 4.36
CA THR A 147 12.93 -32.50 4.82
C THR A 147 13.33 -31.44 3.79
N MET A 148 13.26 -31.77 2.51
CA MET A 148 13.57 -30.88 1.38
C MET A 148 12.36 -30.75 0.47
N THR A 149 12.24 -29.61 -0.19
CA THR A 149 11.30 -29.41 -1.29
C THR A 149 11.69 -30.33 -2.45
N VAL A 150 10.69 -31.09 -2.93
CA VAL A 150 10.83 -32.10 -3.98
C VAL A 150 10.12 -31.61 -5.24
N LEU A 151 10.78 -31.68 -6.39
CA LEU A 151 10.17 -31.38 -7.69
C LEU A 151 10.22 -32.62 -8.59
N TYR A 152 9.14 -32.89 -9.31
CA TYR A 152 9.14 -33.96 -10.31
C TYR A 152 9.78 -33.50 -11.61
N ARG A 153 10.66 -34.35 -12.16
CA ARG A 153 11.50 -34.03 -13.32
C ARG A 153 10.67 -33.56 -14.52
N SER A 154 9.62 -34.28 -14.92
CA SER A 154 8.79 -33.91 -16.08
C SER A 154 8.19 -32.50 -15.99
N ARG A 155 8.03 -31.96 -14.78
CA ARG A 155 7.40 -30.66 -14.53
C ARG A 155 8.35 -29.49 -14.65
N VAL A 156 9.65 -29.76 -14.55
CA VAL A 156 10.72 -28.75 -14.56
C VAL A 156 11.70 -28.89 -15.72
N GLU A 157 11.51 -29.88 -16.61
CA GLU A 157 12.35 -30.09 -17.79
C GLU A 157 12.53 -28.81 -18.63
N ARG A 158 11.44 -28.07 -18.86
CA ARG A 158 11.45 -26.81 -19.63
C ARG A 158 12.31 -25.70 -19.04
N LEU A 159 12.69 -25.80 -17.76
CA LEU A 159 13.53 -24.80 -17.09
C LEU A 159 15.02 -24.97 -17.42
N ASN A 160 15.43 -26.10 -18.01
CA ASN A 160 16.84 -26.42 -18.27
C ASN A 160 17.72 -26.24 -17.02
N LEU A 161 17.31 -26.93 -15.95
CA LEU A 161 17.96 -26.91 -14.64
C LEU A 161 19.46 -27.19 -14.76
N ARG A 162 20.25 -26.57 -13.86
CA ARG A 162 21.68 -26.88 -13.75
C ARG A 162 21.86 -28.36 -13.37
N PRO A 163 22.92 -29.04 -13.84
CA PRO A 163 23.23 -30.38 -13.36
C PRO A 163 23.33 -30.40 -11.84
N GLY A 164 22.63 -31.35 -11.22
CA GLY A 164 22.64 -31.54 -9.78
C GLY A 164 23.51 -32.71 -9.34
N LYS A 165 23.76 -32.80 -8.03
CA LYS A 165 24.43 -33.96 -7.43
C LYS A 165 23.44 -35.13 -7.33
N LYS A 166 23.77 -36.26 -7.94
CA LYS A 166 23.03 -37.51 -7.75
C LYS A 166 23.12 -37.97 -6.30
N ILE A 167 21.98 -38.20 -5.67
CA ILE A 167 21.89 -38.77 -4.32
C ILE A 167 20.75 -39.79 -4.26
N ARG A 168 20.80 -40.65 -3.24
CA ARG A 168 19.66 -41.47 -2.83
C ARG A 168 18.93 -40.76 -1.70
N GLY A 169 17.62 -40.59 -1.85
CA GLY A 169 16.73 -40.06 -0.83
C GLY A 169 15.78 -41.15 -0.33
N THR A 170 15.46 -41.11 0.95
CA THR A 170 14.41 -41.94 1.54
C THR A 170 13.07 -41.22 1.39
N LEU A 171 12.13 -41.86 0.73
CA LEU A 171 10.75 -41.40 0.58
C LEU A 171 9.88 -41.93 1.73
N ALA A 172 8.62 -41.51 1.75
CA ALA A 172 7.61 -42.05 2.65
C ALA A 172 7.56 -43.59 2.58
N GLY A 173 7.40 -44.23 3.74
CA GLY A 173 7.37 -45.69 3.87
C GLY A 173 8.73 -46.39 3.71
N GLY A 174 9.84 -45.65 3.72
CA GLY A 174 11.21 -46.23 3.72
C GLY A 174 11.77 -46.57 2.34
N HIS A 175 11.04 -46.27 1.26
CA HIS A 175 11.48 -46.53 -0.10
C HIS A 175 12.66 -45.61 -0.47
N ILE A 176 13.71 -46.18 -1.04
CA ILE A 176 14.87 -45.40 -1.51
C ILE A 176 14.70 -45.08 -2.98
N SER A 177 14.84 -43.81 -3.35
CA SER A 177 14.81 -43.35 -4.74
C SER A 177 16.05 -42.53 -5.09
N GLU A 178 16.54 -42.71 -6.32
CA GLU A 178 17.64 -41.91 -6.86
C GLU A 178 17.09 -40.63 -7.48
N GLY A 179 17.70 -39.50 -7.14
CA GLY A 179 17.37 -38.19 -7.68
C GLY A 179 18.57 -37.27 -7.70
N ASN A 180 18.34 -36.01 -8.06
CA ASN A 180 19.38 -34.98 -8.10
C ASN A 180 19.07 -33.88 -7.09
N VAL A 181 20.04 -33.49 -6.27
CA VAL A 181 19.97 -32.20 -5.58
C VAL A 181 20.41 -31.12 -6.55
N VAL A 182 19.51 -30.18 -6.84
CA VAL A 182 19.69 -29.08 -7.78
C VAL A 182 19.52 -27.77 -7.05
N GLU A 183 20.39 -26.80 -7.34
CA GLU A 183 20.24 -25.42 -6.88
C GLU A 183 19.40 -24.64 -7.89
N LEU A 184 18.36 -23.98 -7.40
CA LEU A 184 17.49 -23.10 -8.16
C LEU A 184 17.89 -21.65 -7.94
N ASP A 185 17.85 -20.84 -9.01
CA ASP A 185 18.11 -19.40 -8.87
C ASP A 185 17.07 -18.74 -7.95
N GLN A 186 15.79 -19.14 -8.06
CA GLN A 186 14.73 -18.61 -7.20
C GLN A 186 13.53 -19.56 -7.05
N LEU A 187 12.97 -19.64 -5.85
CA LEU A 187 11.67 -20.22 -5.50
C LEU A 187 10.84 -19.18 -4.78
N GLU A 188 9.58 -19.01 -5.19
CA GLU A 188 8.63 -18.08 -4.59
C GLU A 188 7.38 -18.80 -4.13
N VAL A 189 6.96 -18.52 -2.90
CA VAL A 189 5.71 -19.02 -2.31
C VAL A 189 5.05 -17.91 -1.49
N GLY A 190 3.83 -17.53 -1.86
CA GLY A 190 3.18 -16.36 -1.27
C GLY A 190 4.07 -15.11 -1.37
N PRO A 191 4.30 -14.36 -0.29
CA PRO A 191 5.18 -13.19 -0.27
C PRO A 191 6.68 -13.56 -0.13
N PHE A 192 7.01 -14.84 0.03
CA PHE A 192 8.37 -15.26 0.36
C PHE A 192 9.18 -15.65 -0.87
N GLU A 193 10.44 -15.25 -0.84
CA GLU A 193 11.42 -15.48 -1.90
C GLU A 193 12.65 -16.18 -1.34
N TYR A 194 13.03 -17.28 -1.98
CA TYR A 194 14.22 -18.06 -1.67
C TYR A 194 15.16 -18.04 -2.87
N ARG A 195 16.37 -17.53 -2.69
CA ARG A 195 17.43 -17.51 -3.71
C ARG A 195 18.43 -18.64 -3.45
N ASP A 196 19.00 -19.16 -4.54
CA ASP A 196 20.04 -20.20 -4.51
C ASP A 196 19.63 -21.41 -3.62
N ILE A 197 18.34 -21.76 -3.67
CA ILE A 197 17.76 -22.83 -2.84
C ILE A 197 18.01 -24.20 -3.47
N ARG A 198 18.39 -25.17 -2.64
CA ARG A 198 18.57 -26.56 -3.06
C ARG A 198 17.26 -27.33 -2.95
N VAL A 199 16.84 -27.95 -4.04
CA VAL A 199 15.67 -28.82 -4.11
C VAL A 199 16.07 -30.22 -4.55
N PHE A 200 15.26 -31.21 -4.23
CA PHE A 200 15.46 -32.58 -4.67
C PHE A 200 14.59 -32.89 -5.88
N VAL A 201 15.22 -33.18 -7.03
CA VAL A 201 14.53 -33.49 -8.28
C VAL A 201 14.47 -35.01 -8.47
N LEU A 202 13.26 -35.55 -8.43
CA LEU A 202 12.98 -36.97 -8.59
C LEU A 202 12.40 -37.29 -9.98
N PRO A 203 12.67 -38.48 -10.53
CA PRO A 203 11.86 -39.04 -11.61
C PRO A 203 10.39 -39.13 -11.19
N ASP A 204 9.48 -38.95 -12.15
CA ASP A 204 8.04 -39.08 -11.91
C ASP A 204 7.67 -40.47 -11.40
N GLN A 205 6.77 -40.52 -10.41
CA GLN A 205 6.31 -41.76 -9.77
C GLN A 205 4.94 -42.18 -10.31
N GLY A 206 4.79 -42.23 -11.64
CA GLY A 206 3.53 -42.58 -12.31
C GLY A 206 2.59 -41.38 -12.53
N ASN A 207 1.28 -41.61 -12.54
CA ASN A 207 0.30 -40.54 -12.76
C ASN A 207 0.23 -39.61 -11.54
N THR A 208 0.75 -38.40 -11.67
CA THR A 208 0.80 -37.43 -10.58
C THR A 208 -0.51 -36.63 -10.40
N ASN A 209 -1.56 -36.86 -11.21
CA ASN A 209 -2.85 -36.16 -11.13
C ASN A 209 -2.73 -34.60 -11.08
N GLY A 210 -1.69 -34.07 -11.73
CA GLY A 210 -1.40 -32.63 -11.76
C GLY A 210 -0.70 -32.08 -10.51
N ILE A 211 -0.17 -32.95 -9.65
CA ILE A 211 0.77 -32.61 -8.59
C ILE A 211 2.18 -32.54 -9.18
N ASP A 212 2.92 -31.50 -8.81
CA ASP A 212 4.23 -31.22 -9.40
C ASP A 212 5.40 -31.49 -8.43
N GLY A 213 5.09 -31.86 -7.19
CA GLY A 213 6.07 -32.21 -6.17
C GLY A 213 5.57 -31.93 -4.75
N LEU A 214 6.50 -31.76 -3.82
CA LEU A 214 6.29 -31.55 -2.39
C LEU A 214 6.99 -30.26 -1.96
N LEU A 215 6.29 -29.41 -1.21
CA LEU A 215 6.85 -28.25 -0.53
C LEU A 215 7.28 -28.70 0.87
N GLY A 216 8.58 -28.73 1.11
CA GLY A 216 9.16 -29.34 2.29
C GLY A 216 9.47 -28.37 3.42
N MET A 217 10.00 -28.92 4.51
CA MET A 217 10.36 -28.21 5.72
C MET A 217 11.59 -27.30 5.56
N ASP A 218 12.35 -27.40 4.49
CA ASP A 218 13.38 -26.40 4.12
C ASP A 218 12.78 -25.01 3.87
N VAL A 219 11.52 -24.96 3.40
CA VAL A 219 10.74 -23.73 3.21
C VAL A 219 9.73 -23.53 4.35
N LEU A 220 8.91 -24.54 4.62
CA LEU A 220 7.75 -24.41 5.52
C LEU A 220 8.11 -24.03 6.97
N ARG A 221 9.28 -24.47 7.47
CA ARG A 221 9.66 -24.20 8.86
C ARG A 221 9.94 -22.73 9.16
N ASN A 222 10.24 -21.93 8.14
CA ASN A 222 10.64 -20.53 8.30
C ASN A 222 9.43 -19.60 8.41
N HIS A 223 8.26 -20.07 8.00
CA HIS A 223 7.04 -19.28 7.95
C HIS A 223 5.94 -20.09 8.62
N PRO A 224 5.63 -19.85 9.91
CA PRO A 224 4.47 -20.47 10.54
C PRO A 224 3.21 -20.15 9.72
N TYR A 225 2.27 -21.08 9.67
CA TYR A 225 1.07 -20.95 8.86
C TYR A 225 -0.13 -21.63 9.48
N GLN A 226 -1.31 -21.22 9.03
CA GLN A 226 -2.59 -21.86 9.28
C GLN A 226 -3.27 -22.19 7.95
N ILE A 227 -4.04 -23.27 7.93
CA ILE A 227 -4.83 -23.66 6.76
C ILE A 227 -6.28 -23.41 7.08
N ASP A 228 -6.91 -22.55 6.28
CA ASP A 228 -8.35 -22.34 6.27
C ASP A 228 -8.95 -23.27 5.20
N PHE A 229 -9.48 -24.40 5.67
CA PHE A 229 -10.07 -25.42 4.81
C PHE A 229 -11.39 -24.98 4.18
N ASP A 230 -12.14 -24.12 4.86
CA ASP A 230 -13.46 -23.66 4.40
C ASP A 230 -13.31 -22.69 3.23
N ASN A 231 -12.32 -21.80 3.30
CA ASN A 231 -12.08 -20.77 2.30
C ASN A 231 -10.98 -21.12 1.29
N ASN A 232 -10.34 -22.29 1.41
CA ASN A 232 -9.19 -22.71 0.59
C ASN A 232 -8.02 -21.72 0.65
N LEU A 233 -7.64 -21.31 1.86
CA LEU A 233 -6.54 -20.36 2.08
C LEU A 233 -5.42 -20.97 2.93
N LEU A 234 -4.20 -20.57 2.62
CA LEU A 234 -3.03 -20.71 3.48
C LEU A 234 -2.69 -19.33 4.03
N LEU A 235 -2.74 -19.19 5.35
CA LEU A 235 -2.52 -17.94 6.07
C LEU A 235 -1.13 -18.00 6.69
N TRP A 236 -0.22 -17.11 6.27
CA TRP A 236 1.10 -17.00 6.87
C TRP A 236 1.03 -16.18 8.15
N ASP A 237 1.70 -16.65 9.19
CA ASP A 237 1.81 -15.94 10.46
C ASP A 237 2.75 -14.73 10.32
N HIS A 238 2.41 -13.66 11.02
CA HIS A 238 3.13 -12.38 10.98
C HIS A 238 4.27 -12.30 11.99
N ASP A 239 4.25 -13.13 13.03
CA ASP A 239 5.12 -12.94 14.19
C ASP A 239 6.44 -13.72 14.05
N ARG A 240 7.45 -13.08 13.45
CA ARG A 240 8.87 -13.21 13.82
C ARG A 240 9.78 -12.13 13.24
#